data_AF-A0A972X4Q3-F1
#
_entry.id   AF-A0A972X4Q3-F1
#
_cell.length_a   1.000
_cell.length_b   1.000
_cell.length_c   1.000
_cell.angle_alpha   90.00
_cell.angle_beta   90.00
_cell.angle_gamma   90.00
#
_symmetry.space_group_name_H-M   'P 1'
#
loop_
_entity.id
_entity.type
_entity.pdbx_description
1 polymer ?
#
loop_
_entity_poly.entity_id
_entity_poly.type
_entity_poly.pdbx_seq_one_letter_code
_entity_poly.pdbx_strand_id
1 'polypeptide(L)' 'QQDLMVTPERIILQGPLKEVGLYTVRVKLAAEVEGDLKVWVVPSSSESVAK' A
#
# COMPACT_ATOMS: atom_id res chain seq x y z
N GLN A 1 8.45 8.02 13.64
CA GLN A 1 7.41 7.00 13.85
C GLN A 1 6.10 7.59 13.37
N GLN A 2 5.53 7.05 12.30
CA GLN A 2 4.19 7.44 11.85
C GLN A 2 3.23 6.33 12.26
N ASP A 3 2.71 6.41 13.49
CA ASP A 3 1.68 5.48 13.96
C ASP A 3 0.31 5.91 13.44
N LEU A 4 0.11 5.79 12.13
CA LEU A 4 -1.19 5.97 11.50
C LEU A 4 -1.87 4.60 11.41
N MET A 5 -2.79 4.33 12.33
CA MET A 5 -3.64 3.13 12.26
C MET A 5 -4.74 3.34 11.21
N VAL A 6 -4.64 2.60 10.11
CA VAL A 6 -5.68 2.50 9.08
C VAL A 6 -6.24 1.08 9.07
N THR A 7 -7.55 0.96 8.94
CA THR A 7 -8.18 -0.35 8.75
C THR A 7 -8.12 -0.73 7.26
N PRO A 8 -7.99 -2.03 6.91
CA PRO A 8 -7.86 -2.46 5.51
C PRO A 8 -9.00 -2.01 4.60
N GLU A 9 -10.23 -1.91 5.13
CA GLU A 9 -11.43 -1.52 4.38
C GLU A 9 -11.38 -0.07 3.89
N ARG A 10 -10.51 0.75 4.49
CA ARG A 10 -10.29 2.15 4.10
C ARG A 10 -9.27 2.29 2.96
N ILE A 11 -8.57 1.21 2.59
CA ILE A 11 -7.60 1.20 1.50
C ILE A 11 -8.30 0.75 0.22
N ILE A 12 -8.40 1.65 -0.74
CA ILE A 12 -9.08 1.40 -2.02
C ILE A 12 -8.02 1.02 -3.04
N LEU A 13 -7.92 -0.27 -3.32
CA LEU A 13 -7.06 -0.82 -4.37
C LEU A 13 -7.86 -1.01 -5.66
N GLN A 14 -7.29 -0.63 -6.81
CA GLN A 14 -7.87 -0.95 -8.12
C GLN A 14 -7.63 -2.41 -8.55
N GLY A 15 -6.79 -3.12 -7.80
CA GLY A 15 -6.41 -4.51 -8.03
C GLY A 15 -5.24 -4.91 -7.12
N PRO A 16 -4.80 -6.18 -7.16
CA PRO A 16 -3.65 -6.64 -6.40
C PRO A 16 -2.34 -6.00 -6.91
N LEU A 17 -1.45 -5.62 -5.99
CA LEU A 17 -0.09 -5.17 -6.31
C LEU A 17 0.80 -6.39 -6.50
N LYS A 18 1.31 -6.62 -7.72
CA LYS A 18 2.01 -7.86 -8.08
C LYS A 18 3.50 -7.69 -8.36
N GLU A 19 3.95 -6.48 -8.64
CA GLU A 19 5.31 -6.20 -9.07
C GLU A 19 6.00 -5.27 -8.07
N VAL A 20 7.33 -5.34 -8.03
CA VAL A 20 8.15 -4.43 -7.23
C VAL A 20 8.07 -3.04 -7.85
N GLY A 21 7.80 -2.03 -7.03
CA GLY A 21 7.61 -0.67 -7.52
C GLY A 21 6.93 0.25 -6.52
N LEU A 22 6.77 1.50 -6.94
CA LEU A 22 6.02 2.52 -6.20
C LEU A 22 4.61 2.64 -6.78
N TYR A 23 3.63 2.49 -5.91
CA TYR A 23 2.21 2.62 -6.22
C TYR A 23 1.61 3.80 -5.48
N THR A 24 0.64 4.46 -6.11
CA THR A 24 -0.26 5.41 -5.44
C THR A 24 -1.61 4.74 -5.33
N VAL A 25 -2.09 4.58 -4.09
CA VAL A 25 -3.42 4.01 -3.80
C VAL A 25 -4.27 5.06 -3.10
N ARG A 26 -5.59 4.94 -3.21
CA ARG A 26 -6.52 5.87 -2.56
C ARG A 26 -6.83 5.35 -1.16
N VAL A 27 -6.84 6.24 -0.17
CA VAL A 27 -7.26 5.93 1.21
C VAL A 27 -8.45 6.80 1.60
N LYS A 28 -9.48 6.20 2.21
CA LYS A 28 -10.63 6.90 2.77
C LYS A 28 -10.47 7.10 4.27
N LEU A 29 -10.18 8.33 4.68
CA LEU A 29 -9.93 8.66 6.10
C LEU A 29 -11.24 8.94 6.86
N ALA A 30 -12.21 9.54 6.19
CA ALA A 30 -13.57 9.80 6.69
C ALA A 30 -14.59 9.81 5.53
N ALA A 31 -15.88 10.05 5.81
CA ALA A 31 -16.96 9.98 4.82
C ALA A 31 -16.68 10.77 3.53
N GLU A 32 -16.10 11.97 3.68
CA GLU A 32 -15.82 12.92 2.59
C GLU A 32 -14.32 13.27 2.48
N VAL A 33 -13.46 12.52 3.18
CA VAL A 33 -12.02 12.79 3.22
C VAL A 33 -11.27 11.61 2.62
N GLU A 34 -10.63 11.85 1.49
CA GLU A 34 -9.79 10.89 0.78
C GLU A 34 -8.37 11.45 0.61
N GLY A 35 -7.40 10.57 0.44
CA GLY A 35 -6.02 10.93 0.19
C GLY A 35 -5.31 9.91 -0.69
N ASP A 36 -4.12 10.30 -1.11
CA ASP A 36 -3.22 9.45 -1.88
C ASP A 36 -2.15 8.87 -0.94
N LEU A 37 -2.06 7.55 -0.89
CA LEU A 37 -1.08 6.82 -0.10
C LEU A 37 -0.03 6.22 -1.04
N LYS A 38 1.24 6.60 -0.82
CA LYS A 38 2.37 6.01 -1.54
C LYS A 38 2.79 4.70 -0.89
N VAL A 39 2.77 3.63 -1.67
CA VAL A 39 3.12 2.26 -1.23
C VAL A 39 4.31 1.78 -2.03
N TRP A 40 5.38 1.38 -1.36
CA TRP A 40 6.54 0.74 -1.98
C TRP A 40 6.46 -0.76 -1.79
N VAL A 41 6.27 -1.48 -2.88
CA VAL A 41 6.40 -2.94 -2.90
C VAL A 41 7.88 -3.25 -3.12
N VAL A 42 8.47 -3.97 -2.17
CA VAL A 42 9.88 -4.38 -2.20
C VAL A 42 9.98 -5.91 -2.25
N PRO A 43 11.07 -6.47 -2.82
CA PRO A 43 11.30 -7.91 -2.77
C PRO A 43 11.32 -8.41 -1.33
N SER A 44 10.72 -9.58 -1.09
CA SER A 44 10.93 -10.26 0.18
C SER A 44 12.38 -10.71 0.28
N SER A 45 12.99 -10.56 1.46
CA SER A 45 14.36 -11.05 1.71
C SER A 45 14.50 -12.56 1.48
N SER A 46 13.38 -13.31 1.52
CA SER A 46 13.34 -14.75 1.21
C SER A 46 13.43 -15.08 -0.29
N GLU A 47 13.02 -14.18 -1.18
CA GLU A 47 13.10 -14.38 -2.64
C GLU A 47 14.47 -14.00 -3.21
N SER A 48 15.33 -13.36 -2.39
CA SER A 48 16.67 -12.94 -2.79
C SER A 48 17.69 -14.08 -2.87
N VAL A 49 17.31 -15.31 -2.48
CA VAL A 49 18.20 -16.50 -2.47
C VAL A 49 17.97 -17.39 -3.71
N ALA A 50 17.01 -17.06 -4.57
CA ALA A 50 16.74 -17.79 -5.80
C ALA A 50 17.13 -16.96 -7.02
N LYS A 51 18.44 -16.69 -7.18
CA LYS A 51 19.01 -16.32 -8.48
C LYS A 51 20.45 -16.77 -8.59
#